data_AF-A0A1Q6M4P1-F1
#
_entry.id   AF-A0A1Q6M4P1-F1
#
_cell.length_a   1.000
_cell.length_b   1.000
_cell.length_c   1.000
_cell.angle_alpha   90.00
_cell.angle_beta   90.00
_cell.angle_gamma   90.00
#
_symmetry.space_group_name_H-M   'P 1'
#
loop_
_entity.id
_entity.type
_entity.pdbx_description
1 polymer ?
#
loop_
_entity_poly.entity_id
_entity_poly.type
_entity_poly.pdbx_seq_one_letter_code
_entity_poly.pdbx_strand_id
1 'polypeptide(L)'
;MKKKTKKEIVILSLIFIAIIACIVLLIVLKNKKTNKDEFYLSQNPIMYIRKTEEKKSTLANANSIEEWYSIYKDGTVYTTIYRGTSGSILYVFHQSTFVKKLSRSELKSLQSELTDLSNSQYSSTKSPSDDDLFNTHYYEFEVNGTRYYSKNYNVYLNILSKYVNISDYIKNNM
;
A
#
# COMPACT_ATOMS: atom_id res chain seq x y z
N MET A 1 -45.32 5.00 -36.22
CA MET A 1 -44.74 5.52 -34.96
C MET A 1 -45.77 6.39 -34.25
N LYS A 2 -46.18 6.06 -33.01
CA LYS A 2 -47.03 6.96 -32.21
C LYS A 2 -46.22 8.20 -31.82
N LYS A 3 -46.77 9.41 -32.03
CA LYS A 3 -46.15 10.66 -31.58
C LYS A 3 -46.20 10.70 -30.05
N LYS A 4 -45.06 10.94 -29.41
CA LYS A 4 -44.99 11.14 -27.96
C LYS A 4 -45.73 12.42 -27.57
N THR A 5 -46.46 12.38 -26.47
CA THR A 5 -47.14 13.56 -25.94
C THR A 5 -46.12 14.53 -25.33
N LYS A 6 -46.46 15.83 -25.23
CA LYS A 6 -45.58 16.83 -24.58
C LYS A 6 -45.14 16.39 -23.17
N LYS A 7 -46.02 15.75 -22.40
CA LYS A 7 -45.70 15.22 -21.06
C LYS A 7 -44.63 14.13 -21.10
N GLU A 8 -44.74 13.18 -22.03
CA GLU A 8 -43.73 12.12 -22.19
C GLU A 8 -42.37 12.68 -22.58
N ILE A 9 -42.35 13.71 -23.44
CA ILE A 9 -41.11 14.40 -23.84
C ILE A 9 -40.44 15.06 -22.63
N VAL A 10 -41.20 15.79 -21.80
CA VAL A 10 -40.66 16.43 -20.58
C VAL A 10 -40.12 15.39 -19.60
N ILE A 11 -40.85 14.30 -19.37
CA ILE A 11 -40.41 13.21 -18.49
C ILE A 11 -39.11 12.59 -19.02
N LEU A 12 -39.03 12.30 -20.32
CA LEU A 12 -37.82 11.76 -20.94
C LEU A 12 -36.63 12.73 -20.84
N SER A 13 -36.85 14.03 -21.02
CA SER A 13 -35.82 15.05 -20.84
C SER A 13 -35.31 15.14 -19.40
N LEU A 14 -36.21 15.06 -18.41
CA LEU A 14 -35.83 15.05 -17.00
C LEU A 14 -35.02 13.79 -16.63
N ILE A 15 -35.43 12.62 -17.12
CA ILE A 15 -34.68 11.37 -16.95
C ILE A 15 -33.29 11.50 -17.56
N PHE A 16 -33.18 12.07 -18.76
CA PHE A 16 -31.90 12.26 -19.44
C PHE A 16 -30.95 13.18 -18.67
N ILE A 17 -31.45 14.29 -18.12
CA ILE A 17 -30.67 15.21 -17.28
C ILE A 17 -30.19 14.50 -16.00
N ALA A 18 -31.07 13.72 -15.36
CA ALA A 18 -30.72 12.97 -14.15
C ALA A 18 -29.61 11.93 -14.42
N ILE A 19 -29.67 11.24 -15.56
CA ILE A 19 -28.62 10.29 -15.97
C ILE A 19 -27.28 11.00 -16.17
N ILE A 20 -27.27 12.14 -16.88
CA ILE A 20 -26.03 12.92 -17.08
C ILE A 20 -25.45 13.37 -15.75
N ALA A 21 -26.28 13.88 -14.83
CA ALA A 21 -25.82 14.31 -13.51
C ALA A 21 -25.20 13.15 -12.72
N CYS A 22 -25.80 11.96 -12.75
CA CYS A 22 -25.24 10.76 -12.12
C CYS A 22 -23.88 10.36 -12.74
N ILE A 23 -23.75 10.41 -14.07
CA ILE A 23 -22.48 10.09 -14.75
C ILE A 23 -21.38 11.07 -14.34
N VAL A 24 -21.67 12.37 -14.34
CA VAL A 24 -20.72 13.41 -13.90
C VAL A 24 -20.31 13.19 -12.45
N LEU A 25 -21.26 12.87 -11.55
CA LEU A 25 -20.98 12.58 -10.16
C LEU A 25 -20.04 11.37 -10.00
N LEU A 26 -20.28 10.28 -10.74
CA LEU A 26 -19.42 9.10 -10.73
C LEU A 26 -18.00 9.40 -11.20
N ILE A 27 -17.84 10.22 -12.24
CA ILE A 27 -16.51 10.65 -12.73
C ILE A 27 -15.78 11.47 -11.66
N VAL A 28 -16.47 12.44 -11.03
CA VAL A 28 -15.88 13.27 -9.97
C VAL A 28 -15.46 12.44 -8.77
N LEU A 29 -16.29 11.48 -8.33
CA LEU A 29 -15.97 10.59 -7.22
C LEU A 29 -14.76 9.70 -7.53
N LYS A 30 -14.68 9.16 -8.75
CA LYS A 30 -13.55 8.33 -9.19
C LYS A 30 -12.25 9.16 -9.21
N ASN A 31 -12.27 10.35 -9.80
CA ASN A 31 -11.11 11.24 -9.84
C ASN A 31 -10.68 11.70 -8.45
N LYS A 32 -11.63 11.97 -7.54
CA LYS A 32 -11.32 12.35 -6.15
C LYS A 32 -10.59 11.24 -5.40
N LYS A 33 -10.91 9.97 -5.66
CA LYS A 33 -10.20 8.83 -5.08
C LYS A 33 -8.76 8.74 -5.62
N THR A 34 -8.58 8.81 -6.93
CA THR A 34 -7.25 8.80 -7.57
C THR A 34 -6.37 9.95 -7.06
N ASN A 35 -6.89 11.17 -7.02
CA ASN A 35 -6.16 12.33 -6.51
C ASN A 35 -5.78 12.18 -5.03
N LYS A 36 -6.60 11.49 -4.23
CA LYS A 36 -6.29 11.23 -2.83
C LYS A 36 -5.15 10.23 -2.70
N ASP A 37 -5.20 9.13 -3.45
CA ASP A 37 -4.14 8.11 -3.47
C ASP A 37 -2.81 8.72 -3.94
N GLU A 38 -2.82 9.48 -5.04
CA GLU A 38 -1.64 10.22 -5.54
C GLU A 38 -1.11 11.23 -4.52
N PHE A 39 -2.01 11.96 -3.83
CA PHE A 39 -1.61 12.90 -2.79
C PHE A 39 -0.87 12.18 -1.65
N TYR A 40 -1.42 11.10 -1.09
CA TYR A 40 -0.73 10.37 -0.02
C TYR A 40 0.59 9.78 -0.50
N LEU A 41 0.62 9.16 -1.69
CA LEU A 41 1.85 8.59 -2.24
C LEU A 41 2.93 9.65 -2.54
N SER A 42 2.56 10.92 -2.72
CA SER A 42 3.50 12.05 -2.81
C SER A 42 4.05 12.54 -1.47
N GLN A 43 3.42 12.18 -0.34
CA GLN A 43 3.89 12.56 1.00
C GLN A 43 4.92 11.54 1.51
N ASN A 44 5.82 12.01 2.38
CA ASN A 44 6.68 11.10 3.14
C ASN A 44 5.84 10.39 4.22
N PRO A 45 5.83 9.05 4.26
CA PRO A 45 5.23 8.33 5.37
C PRO A 45 5.98 8.64 6.66
N ILE A 46 5.30 8.56 7.80
CA ILE A 46 5.93 8.73 9.13
C ILE A 46 6.55 7.44 9.64
N MET A 47 6.12 6.31 9.08
CA MET A 47 6.67 4.99 9.31
C MET A 47 6.55 4.22 8.00
N TYR A 48 7.59 3.47 7.64
CA TYR A 48 7.49 2.46 6.61
C TYR A 48 7.98 1.13 7.17
N ILE A 49 7.41 0.03 6.65
CA ILE A 49 7.86 -1.33 6.93
C ILE A 49 8.04 -2.01 5.58
N ARG A 50 9.28 -2.31 5.21
CA ARG A 50 9.63 -2.98 3.97
C ARG A 50 10.01 -4.42 4.24
N LYS A 51 9.48 -5.28 3.39
CA LYS A 51 9.75 -6.71 3.28
C LYS A 51 10.39 -6.97 1.92
N THR A 52 11.57 -7.58 1.93
CA THR A 52 12.21 -8.07 0.71
C THR A 52 12.12 -9.59 0.69
N GLU A 53 11.42 -10.15 -0.29
CA GLU A 53 11.47 -11.59 -0.61
C GLU A 53 12.20 -11.77 -1.95
N GLU A 54 13.45 -12.22 -1.90
CA GLU A 54 14.10 -12.80 -3.07
C GLU A 54 13.78 -14.30 -3.14
N LYS A 55 12.93 -14.66 -4.11
CA LYS A 55 12.80 -16.07 -4.50
C LYS A 55 14.03 -16.43 -5.33
N LYS A 56 14.91 -17.30 -4.81
CA LYS A 56 15.83 -18.07 -5.65
C LYS A 56 14.99 -18.90 -6.63
N SER A 57 14.83 -18.44 -7.86
CA SER A 57 14.17 -19.22 -8.92
C SER A 57 15.19 -19.62 -9.98
N THR A 58 15.38 -20.93 -10.12
CA THR A 58 15.61 -21.51 -11.44
C THR A 58 14.34 -21.32 -12.26
N LEU A 59 14.42 -20.46 -13.28
CA LEU A 59 13.49 -20.26 -14.40
C LEU A 59 12.43 -19.14 -14.27
N ALA A 60 12.63 -18.12 -15.12
CA ALA A 60 11.72 -17.17 -15.77
C ALA A 60 10.41 -16.73 -15.07
N ASN A 61 10.40 -15.47 -14.57
CA ASN A 61 9.34 -14.45 -14.69
C ASN A 61 8.85 -13.72 -13.42
N ALA A 62 9.54 -13.82 -12.29
CA ALA A 62 9.52 -12.78 -11.25
C ALA A 62 10.70 -13.03 -10.31
N ASN A 63 11.65 -12.09 -10.24
CA ASN A 63 12.98 -12.32 -9.66
C ASN A 63 13.21 -11.54 -8.35
N SER A 64 12.32 -10.64 -7.97
CA SER A 64 12.19 -10.14 -6.59
C SER A 64 10.79 -9.58 -6.37
N ILE A 65 10.22 -9.85 -5.18
CA ILE A 65 9.00 -9.18 -4.72
C ILE A 65 9.38 -8.40 -3.47
N GLU A 66 9.23 -7.08 -3.54
CA GLU A 66 9.31 -6.25 -2.35
C GLU A 66 7.93 -5.74 -2.00
N GLU A 67 7.58 -5.77 -0.72
CA GLU A 67 6.32 -5.29 -0.21
C GLU A 67 6.58 -4.25 0.88
N TRP A 68 5.96 -3.09 0.75
CA TRP A 68 6.19 -1.94 1.60
C TRP A 68 4.87 -1.49 2.18
N TYR A 69 4.79 -1.35 3.50
CA TYR A 69 3.66 -0.73 4.18
C TYR A 69 4.04 0.70 4.56
N SER A 70 3.39 1.68 3.94
CA SER A 70 3.57 3.11 4.20
C SER A 70 2.48 3.61 5.12
N ILE A 71 2.84 4.11 6.30
CA ILE A 71 1.91 4.66 7.29
C ILE A 71 2.08 6.17 7.37
N TYR A 72 1.00 6.90 7.11
CA TYR A 72 0.98 8.36 7.09
C TYR A 72 0.57 8.95 8.44
N LYS A 73 0.88 10.24 8.63
CA LYS A 73 0.64 10.99 9.89
C LYS A 73 -0.79 10.88 10.42
N ASP A 74 -1.75 10.75 9.52
CA ASP A 74 -3.16 10.65 9.85
C ASP A 74 -3.63 9.20 10.07
N GLY A 75 -2.73 8.22 10.05
CA GLY A 75 -3.00 6.79 10.22
C GLY A 75 -3.40 6.06 8.94
N THR A 76 -3.36 6.72 7.77
CA THR A 76 -3.62 6.04 6.50
C THR A 76 -2.50 5.04 6.22
N VAL A 77 -2.83 3.83 5.81
CA VAL A 77 -1.87 2.77 5.46
C VAL A 77 -2.06 2.38 4.01
N TYR A 78 -0.98 2.45 3.24
CA TYR A 78 -0.89 1.87 1.89
C TYR A 78 0.09 0.70 1.91
N THR A 79 -0.20 -0.31 1.10
CA THR A 79 0.79 -1.31 0.71
C THR A 79 1.26 -1.00 -0.70
N THR A 80 2.55 -1.11 -0.94
CA THR A 80 3.17 -0.98 -2.25
C THR A 80 3.92 -2.25 -2.55
N ILE A 81 3.54 -2.92 -3.63
CA ILE A 81 4.24 -4.09 -4.13
C ILE A 81 5.12 -3.65 -5.29
N TYR A 82 6.41 -3.96 -5.17
CA TYR A 82 7.41 -3.87 -6.21
C TYR A 82 7.66 -5.29 -6.74
N ARG A 83 7.57 -5.46 -8.06
CA ARG A 83 7.99 -6.70 -8.72
C ARG A 83 9.12 -6.38 -9.68
N GLY A 84 10.28 -6.99 -9.44
CA GLY A 84 11.45 -6.90 -10.29
C GLY A 84 11.68 -8.19 -11.09
N THR A 85 12.13 -8.05 -12.33
CA THR A 85 12.73 -9.13 -13.12
C THR A 85 14.24 -8.90 -13.21
N SER A 86 15.04 -9.93 -12.94
CA SER A 86 16.49 -9.91 -13.16
C SER A 86 16.78 -10.16 -14.64
N GLY A 87 17.51 -9.22 -15.25
CA GLY A 87 17.73 -9.09 -16.69
C GLY A 87 17.85 -7.60 -17.08
N SER A 88 18.23 -7.33 -18.33
CA SER A 88 18.52 -5.99 -18.88
C SER A 88 17.32 -5.03 -18.97
N ILE A 89 16.14 -5.45 -18.53
CA ILE A 89 14.93 -4.63 -18.49
C ILE A 89 14.28 -4.78 -17.11
N LEU A 90 14.47 -3.76 -16.28
CA LEU A 90 13.72 -3.56 -15.04
C LEU A 90 12.28 -3.17 -15.42
N TYR A 91 11.40 -4.14 -15.65
CA TYR A 91 9.97 -3.86 -15.62
C TYR A 91 9.57 -3.66 -14.17
N VAL A 92 9.55 -2.39 -13.76
CA VAL A 92 9.15 -2.03 -12.42
C VAL A 92 7.62 -1.94 -12.38
N PHE A 93 6.97 -3.02 -11.96
CA PHE A 93 5.57 -2.94 -11.59
C PHE A 93 5.45 -2.37 -10.19
N HIS A 94 4.93 -1.14 -10.10
CA HIS A 94 4.52 -0.52 -8.86
C HIS A 94 3.01 -0.62 -8.73
N GLN A 95 2.53 -1.34 -7.71
CA GLN A 95 1.12 -1.33 -7.36
C GLN A 95 0.97 -0.88 -5.91
N SER A 96 0.42 0.32 -5.73
CA SER A 96 0.06 0.84 -4.42
C SER A 96 -1.44 0.68 -4.18
N THR A 97 -1.82 0.20 -3.01
CA THR A 97 -3.22 -0.02 -2.63
C THR A 97 -3.48 0.47 -1.22
N PHE A 98 -4.59 1.19 -1.04
CA PHE A 98 -5.08 1.55 0.29
C PHE A 98 -5.44 0.27 1.05
N VAL A 99 -4.92 0.14 2.26
CA VAL A 99 -5.17 -1.04 3.11
C VAL A 99 -6.18 -0.70 4.19
N LYS A 100 -5.87 0.29 5.03
CA LYS A 100 -6.69 0.65 6.19
C LYS A 100 -6.41 2.08 6.65
N LYS A 101 -7.40 2.66 7.32
CA LYS A 101 -7.24 3.86 8.14
C LYS A 101 -7.14 3.45 9.62
N LEU A 102 -5.96 3.56 10.21
CA LEU A 102 -5.77 3.35 11.64
C LEU A 102 -6.45 4.47 12.43
N SER A 103 -7.10 4.10 13.53
CA SER A 103 -7.53 5.04 14.58
C SER A 103 -6.31 5.67 15.25
N ARG A 104 -6.54 6.79 15.96
CA ARG A 104 -5.46 7.47 16.71
C ARG A 104 -4.83 6.56 17.76
N SER A 105 -5.60 5.68 18.39
CA SER A 105 -5.10 4.71 19.36
C SER A 105 -4.26 3.62 18.69
N GLU A 106 -4.73 3.04 17.59
CA GLU A 106 -3.97 2.03 16.84
C GLU A 106 -2.63 2.61 16.33
N LEU A 107 -2.64 3.83 15.80
CA LEU A 107 -1.42 4.49 15.33
C LEU A 107 -0.41 4.70 16.46
N LYS A 108 -0.88 5.15 17.63
CA LYS A 108 -0.02 5.32 18.81
C LYS A 108 0.56 4.00 19.31
N SER A 109 -0.25 2.96 19.37
CA SER A 109 0.20 1.64 19.81
C SER A 109 1.21 1.03 18.83
N LEU A 110 0.96 1.14 17.52
CA LEU A 110 1.90 0.72 16.49
C LEU A 110 3.24 1.46 16.62
N GLN A 111 3.21 2.79 16.79
CA GLN A 111 4.42 3.58 16.98
C GLN A 111 5.18 3.17 18.25
N SER A 112 4.48 2.89 19.34
CA SER A 112 5.09 2.41 20.59
C SER A 112 5.78 1.07 20.40
N GLU A 113 5.09 0.08 19.83
CA GLU A 113 5.66 -1.25 19.62
C GLU A 113 6.88 -1.24 18.68
N LEU A 114 6.85 -0.41 17.64
CA LEU A 114 7.99 -0.25 16.75
C LEU A 114 9.16 0.49 17.43
N THR A 115 8.87 1.45 18.32
CA THR A 115 9.91 2.12 19.13
C THR A 115 10.55 1.15 20.12
N ASP A 116 9.76 0.29 20.77
CA ASP A 116 10.29 -0.74 21.66
C ASP A 116 11.19 -1.72 20.89
N LEU A 117 10.77 -2.10 19.69
CA LEU A 117 11.55 -2.97 18.80
C LEU A 117 12.85 -2.29 18.32
N SER A 118 12.81 -1.00 18.02
CA SER A 118 13.98 -0.22 17.58
C SER A 118 15.06 -0.10 18.66
N ASN A 119 14.68 -0.24 19.92
CA ASN A 119 15.58 -0.25 21.08
C ASN A 119 16.01 -1.67 21.50
N SER A 120 15.55 -2.71 20.80
CA SER A 120 15.86 -4.10 21.12
C SER A 120 17.14 -4.60 20.44
N GLN A 121 17.70 -5.69 20.95
CA GLN A 121 18.83 -6.39 20.32
C GLN A 121 18.53 -6.97 18.93
N TYR A 122 17.26 -7.03 18.52
CA TYR A 122 16.85 -7.54 17.21
C TYR A 122 16.92 -6.47 16.12
N SER A 123 17.19 -5.21 16.49
CA SER A 123 17.24 -4.08 15.58
C SER A 123 18.63 -3.45 15.53
N SER A 124 19.01 -2.95 14.36
CA SER A 124 20.27 -2.25 14.13
C SER A 124 20.03 -1.05 13.21
N THR A 125 20.68 0.08 13.48
CA THR A 125 20.71 1.23 12.56
C THR A 125 21.78 1.08 11.47
N LYS A 126 22.68 0.11 11.59
CA LYS A 126 23.63 -0.23 10.54
C LYS A 126 22.90 -0.96 9.43
N SER A 127 23.03 -0.43 8.21
CA SER A 127 22.55 -1.10 6.99
C SER A 127 23.14 -2.51 6.92
N PRO A 128 22.36 -3.51 6.47
CA PRO A 128 22.89 -4.83 6.15
C PRO A 128 23.97 -4.70 5.06
N SER A 129 24.91 -5.65 5.03
CA SER A 129 25.85 -5.75 3.91
C SER A 129 25.10 -6.16 2.63
N ASP A 130 25.75 -5.99 1.48
CA ASP A 130 25.17 -6.46 0.20
C ASP A 130 24.90 -7.96 0.24
N ASP A 131 25.83 -8.77 0.75
CA ASP A 131 25.63 -10.22 0.93
C ASP A 131 24.41 -10.52 1.81
N ASP A 132 24.22 -9.71 2.84
CA ASP A 132 23.10 -9.83 3.75
C ASP A 132 21.78 -9.46 3.04
N LEU A 133 21.77 -8.43 2.19
CA LEU A 133 20.62 -8.05 1.35
C LEU A 133 20.26 -9.12 0.31
N PHE A 134 21.27 -9.79 -0.27
CA PHE A 134 21.09 -10.80 -1.34
C PHE A 134 20.85 -12.22 -0.81
N ASN A 135 21.38 -12.59 0.36
CA ASN A 135 21.36 -13.97 0.84
C ASN A 135 20.51 -14.20 2.09
N THR A 136 20.05 -13.14 2.74
CA THR A 136 19.26 -13.22 3.97
C THR A 136 18.07 -12.27 3.94
N HIS A 137 16.95 -12.70 4.51
CA HIS A 137 15.74 -11.87 4.55
C HIS A 137 15.90 -10.80 5.63
N TYR A 138 15.92 -9.54 5.22
CA TYR A 138 15.93 -8.40 6.12
C TYR A 138 14.64 -7.60 6.03
N TYR A 139 14.31 -7.00 7.15
CA TYR A 139 13.23 -6.04 7.29
C TYR A 139 13.82 -4.69 7.57
N GLU A 140 13.30 -3.70 6.86
CA GLU A 140 13.65 -2.30 7.04
C GLU A 140 12.42 -1.58 7.56
N PHE A 141 12.61 -0.77 8.60
CA PHE A 141 11.53 0.04 9.14
C PHE A 141 12.05 1.38 9.63
N GLU A 142 11.18 2.38 9.63
CA GLU A 142 11.51 3.71 10.13
C GLU A 142 10.58 4.10 11.28
N VAL A 143 11.20 4.62 12.34
CA VAL A 143 10.51 5.17 13.51
C VAL A 143 11.17 6.50 13.83
N ASN A 144 10.35 7.54 13.99
CA ASN A 144 10.81 8.89 14.32
C ASN A 144 11.92 9.42 13.38
N GLY A 145 11.86 9.08 12.09
CA GLY A 145 12.84 9.50 11.08
C GLY A 145 14.18 8.75 11.12
N THR A 146 14.31 7.73 11.96
CA THR A 146 15.49 6.85 12.01
C THR A 146 15.16 5.50 11.42
N ARG A 147 16.02 5.03 10.51
CA ARG A 147 15.90 3.71 9.89
C ARG A 147 16.56 2.64 10.71
N TYR A 148 15.94 1.49 10.69
CA TYR A 148 16.34 0.33 11.43
C TYR A 148 16.18 -0.92 10.57
N TYR A 149 17.04 -1.90 10.82
CA TYR A 149 17.14 -3.14 10.07
C TYR A 149 17.07 -4.33 11.03
N SER A 150 16.45 -5.42 10.59
CA SER A 150 16.39 -6.66 11.37
C SER A 150 16.36 -7.92 10.51
N LYS A 151 17.02 -8.96 11.00
CA LYS A 151 17.07 -10.29 10.40
C LYS A 151 15.83 -11.15 10.67
N ASN A 152 14.94 -10.76 11.60
CA ASN A 152 13.87 -11.66 12.07
C ASN A 152 12.51 -11.33 11.46
N TYR A 153 12.14 -12.14 10.45
CA TYR A 153 10.93 -12.03 9.63
C TYR A 153 9.63 -11.88 10.41
N ASN A 154 9.49 -12.58 11.52
CA ASN A 154 8.20 -12.66 12.20
C ASN A 154 7.89 -11.42 13.03
N VAL A 155 8.89 -10.71 13.58
CA VAL A 155 8.61 -9.73 14.64
C VAL A 155 7.87 -8.49 14.10
N TYR A 156 8.29 -7.98 12.94
CA TYR A 156 7.71 -6.77 12.33
C TYR A 156 6.32 -7.03 11.76
N LEU A 157 6.18 -8.11 10.98
CA LEU A 157 4.89 -8.49 10.43
C LEU A 157 3.91 -8.90 11.52
N ASN A 158 4.37 -9.48 12.64
CA ASN A 158 3.50 -9.77 13.79
C ASN A 158 3.02 -8.51 14.50
N ILE A 159 3.83 -7.45 14.57
CA ILE A 159 3.36 -6.17 15.10
C ILE A 159 2.33 -5.57 14.14
N LEU A 160 2.65 -5.49 12.85
CA LEU A 160 1.74 -4.89 11.86
C LEU A 160 0.43 -5.67 11.70
N SER A 161 0.47 -7.00 11.77
CA SER A 161 -0.69 -7.88 11.60
C SER A 161 -1.75 -7.72 12.69
N LYS A 162 -1.37 -7.20 13.87
CA LYS A 162 -2.33 -6.81 14.93
C LYS A 162 -3.25 -5.67 14.49
N TYR A 163 -2.75 -4.80 13.60
CA TYR A 163 -3.44 -3.57 13.19
C TYR A 163 -4.05 -3.67 11.80
N VAL A 164 -3.46 -4.49 10.94
CA VAL A 164 -3.79 -4.61 9.53
C VAL A 164 -3.91 -6.08 9.18
N ASN A 165 -4.99 -6.48 8.51
CA ASN A 165 -5.16 -7.87 8.09
C ASN A 165 -4.29 -8.15 6.85
N ILE A 166 -3.06 -8.60 7.09
CA ILE A 166 -2.07 -8.90 6.05
C ILE A 166 -2.43 -10.18 5.27
N SER A 167 -3.08 -11.16 5.94
CA SER A 167 -3.41 -12.47 5.36
C SER A 167 -4.49 -12.41 4.28
N ASP A 168 -5.53 -11.60 4.48
CA ASP A 168 -6.63 -11.49 3.50
C ASP A 168 -6.23 -10.70 2.25
N TYR A 169 -5.24 -9.81 2.35
CA TYR A 169 -4.79 -9.03 1.20
C TYR A 169 -3.94 -9.86 0.22
N ILE A 170 -3.07 -10.74 0.74
CA ILE A 170 -2.25 -11.64 -0.07
C ILE A 170 -3.12 -12.69 -0.76
N LYS A 171 -4.13 -13.26 -0.07
CA LYS A 171 -5.03 -14.25 -0.66
C LYS A 171 -5.97 -13.71 -1.75
N ASN A 172 -6.33 -12.43 -1.70
CA ASN A 172 -7.30 -11.84 -2.63
C ASN A 172 -6.67 -11.07 -3.81
N ASN A 173 -5.35 -10.85 -3.81
CA ASN A 173 -4.64 -10.11 -4.87
C ASN A 173 -3.41 -10.84 -5.46
N MET A 174 -3.21 -12.11 -5.11
CA MET A 174 -2.38 -13.07 -5.85
C MET A 174 -3.26 -14.00 -6.67
#